data_AF-A0A8T5L9W6-F1
#
_entry.id   AF-A0A8T5L9W6-F1
#
_cell.length_a   1.000
_cell.length_b   1.000
_cell.length_c   1.000
_cell.angle_alpha   90.00
_cell.angle_beta   90.00
_cell.angle_gamma   90.00
#
_symmetry.space_group_name_H-M   'P 1'
#
loop_
_entity.id
_entity.type
_entity.pdbx_description
1 polymer ?
#
loop_
_entity_poly.entity_id
_entity_poly.type
_entity_poly.pdbx_seq_one_letter_code
_entity_poly.pdbx_strand_id
1 'polypeptide(L)' 'MADENGIFPKCTKCDKGVLLPFSFKEDVFEKWKCSECGHTIQKREDRDR' A
#
# COMPACT_ATOMS: atom_id res chain seq x y z
N MET A 1 -11.20 21.56 5.84
CA MET A 1 -10.18 21.66 4.78
C MET A 1 -9.58 20.28 4.68
N ALA A 2 -9.69 19.63 3.52
CA ALA A 2 -9.35 18.22 3.36
C ALA A 2 -7.85 18.02 3.63
N ASP A 3 -7.55 17.07 4.51
CA ASP A 3 -6.22 16.69 4.94
C ASP A 3 -5.29 16.42 3.73
N GLU A 4 -4.32 17.29 3.53
CA GLU A 4 -3.24 17.15 2.55
C GLU A 4 -2.11 16.23 3.06
N ASN A 5 -2.38 15.44 4.11
CA ASN A 5 -1.55 14.32 4.55
C ASN A 5 -2.08 13.02 3.94
N GLY A 6 -1.82 12.81 2.65
CA GLY A 6 -1.93 11.47 2.07
C GLY A 6 -0.90 10.54 2.71
N ILE A 7 -1.21 9.96 3.88
CA ILE A 7 -0.39 8.95 4.60
C ILE A 7 -0.14 7.72 3.71
N PHE A 8 -0.94 7.57 2.65
CA PHE A 8 -0.93 6.44 1.72
C PHE A 8 -0.25 6.80 0.39
N PRO A 9 0.74 6.02 -0.07
CA PRO A 9 1.42 6.25 -1.34
C PRO A 9 0.46 6.01 -2.50
N LYS A 10 0.67 6.76 -3.58
CA LYS A 10 -0.06 6.55 -4.84
C LYS A 10 0.29 5.19 -5.45
N CYS A 11 -0.67 4.61 -6.15
CA CYS A 11 -0.48 3.36 -6.85
C CYS A 11 0.40 3.54 -8.08
N THR A 12 1.54 2.86 -8.11
CA THR A 12 2.48 2.86 -9.24
C THR A 12 1.91 2.29 -10.55
N LYS A 13 0.78 1.57 -10.49
CA LYS A 13 0.18 0.93 -11.66
C LYS A 13 -0.89 1.76 -12.34
N CYS A 14 -1.69 2.50 -11.57
CA CYS A 14 -2.80 3.28 -12.13
C CYS A 14 -2.65 4.79 -11.91
N ASP A 15 -1.76 5.25 -11.03
CA ASP A 15 -1.51 6.64 -10.60
C ASP A 15 -2.72 7.42 -10.05
N LYS A 16 -3.93 6.88 -10.23
CA LYS A 16 -5.21 7.45 -9.80
C LYS A 16 -5.61 7.04 -8.39
N GLY A 17 -5.25 5.82 -7.99
CA GLY A 17 -5.59 5.27 -6.68
C GLY A 17 -4.48 5.39 -5.65
N VAL A 18 -4.84 5.23 -4.39
CA VAL A 18 -3.89 5.10 -3.26
C VAL A 18 -3.73 3.64 -2.84
N LEU A 19 -2.56 3.32 -2.32
CA LEU A 19 -2.22 2.02 -1.75
C LEU A 19 -2.59 2.02 -0.27
N LEU A 20 -3.47 1.11 0.14
CA LEU A 20 -3.94 0.99 1.51
C LEU A 20 -3.34 -0.26 2.16
N PRO A 21 -2.79 -0.18 3.39
CA PRO A 21 -2.29 -1.34 4.09
C PRO A 21 -3.44 -2.32 4.37
N PHE A 22 -3.22 -3.59 4.08
CA PHE A 22 -4.19 -4.65 4.28
C PHE A 22 -3.48 -5.90 4.81
N SER A 23 -3.78 -6.24 6.06
CA SER A 23 -3.30 -7.47 6.69
C SER A 23 -4.28 -8.59 6.42
N PHE A 24 -3.88 -9.58 5.62
CA PHE A 24 -4.51 -10.89 5.69
C PHE A 24 -3.97 -11.57 6.94
N LYS A 25 -4.86 -11.92 7.87
CA LYS A 25 -4.55 -12.65 9.11
C LYS A 25 -3.47 -13.71 8.85
N GLU A 26 -2.47 -13.74 9.72
CA GLU A 26 -1.35 -14.70 9.83
C GLU A 26 0.01 -14.34 9.20
N ASP A 27 0.10 -13.36 8.30
CA ASP A 27 1.39 -12.95 7.73
C ASP A 27 1.74 -11.51 8.10
N VAL A 28 2.79 -11.32 8.91
CA VAL A 28 3.38 -10.04 9.37
C VAL A 28 3.93 -9.18 8.23
N PHE A 29 3.66 -9.54 6.98
CA PHE A 29 4.05 -8.75 5.82
C PHE A 29 3.04 -7.63 5.59
N GLU A 30 3.50 -6.40 5.77
CA GLU A 30 2.76 -5.18 5.44
C GLU A 30 2.50 -5.16 3.91
N LYS A 31 1.38 -5.76 3.50
CA LYS A 31 0.88 -5.77 2.12
C LYS A 31 0.01 -4.55 1.92
N TRP A 32 0.21 -3.86 0.80
CA TRP A 32 -0.55 -2.66 0.47
C TRP A 32 -1.34 -2.90 -0.82
N LYS A 33 -2.64 -2.63 -0.81
CA LYS A 33 -3.54 -2.85 -1.94
C LYS A 33 -4.11 -1.53 -2.44
N CYS A 34 -4.09 -1.35 -3.75
CA CYS A 34 -4.70 -0.20 -4.41
C CYS A 34 -6.22 -0.27 -4.33
N SER A 35 -6.84 0.83 -3.90
CA SER A 35 -8.30 0.93 -3.82
C SER A 35 -9.02 0.96 -5.17
N GLU A 36 -8.32 1.32 -6.25
CA GLU A 36 -8.94 1.52 -7.57
C GLU A 36 -8.73 0.34 -8.52
N CYS A 37 -7.47 -0.06 -8.74
CA CYS A 37 -7.15 -1.13 -9.68
C CYS A 37 -6.94 -2.50 -9.01
N GLY A 38 -6.97 -2.56 -7.68
CA GLY A 38 -6.70 -3.79 -6.92
C GLY A 38 -5.23 -4.25 -6.94
N HIS A 39 -4.31 -3.46 -7.52
CA HIS A 39 -2.88 -3.78 -7.54
C HIS A 39 -2.32 -3.86 -6.12
N THR A 40 -1.59 -4.93 -5.80
CA THR A 40 -1.06 -5.17 -4.46
C THR A 40 0.46 -5.13 -4.50
N ILE A 41 1.09 -4.37 -3.60
CA ILE A 41 2.54 -4.36 -3.39
C ILE A 41 2.84 -5.00 -2.03
N GLN A 42 3.98 -5.70 -1.96
CA GLN A 42 4.55 -6.14 -0.69
C GLN A 42 5.64 -5.16 -0.30
N LYS A 43 5.51 -4.55 0.88
CA LYS A 43 6.63 -3.86 1.49
C LYS A 43 7.55 -4.95 2.04
N ARG A 44 8.37 -5.52 1.16
CA ARG A 44 9.44 -6.43 1.57
C ARG A 44 10.38 -5.56 2.39
N GLU A 45 10.39 -5.73 3.71
CA GLU A 45 11.53 -5.30 4.51
C GLU A 45 12.72 -6.07 3.95
N ASP A 46 13.47 -5.42 3.05
CA ASP A 46 14.83 -5.80 2.73
C ASP A 46 15.67 -5.49 3.97
N ARG A 47 15.47 -6.30 5.01
CA ARG A 47 16.32 -6.38 6.18
C ARG A 47 17.32 -7.51 5.94
N ASP A 48 17.94 -7.50 4.77
CA ASP A 48 19.14 -8.30 4.51
C ASP A 48 20.33 -7.48 5.00
N ARG A 49 20.62 -7.59 6.30
CA ARG A 49 21.98 -7.48 6.84
C ARG A 49 22.09 -8.13 8.21
#